data_AF-A0AAN9NCD9-F1
#
_entry.id   AF-A0AAN9NCD9-F1
#
_cell.length_a   1.000
_cell.length_b   1.000
_cell.length_c   1.000
_cell.angle_alpha   90.00
_cell.angle_beta   90.00
_cell.angle_gamma   90.00
#
_symmetry.space_group_name_H-M   'P 1'
#
loop_
_entity.id
_entity.type
_entity.pdbx_description
1 polymer ?
#
loop_
_entity_poly.entity_id
_entity_poly.type
_entity_poly.pdbx_seq_one_letter_code
_entity_poly.pdbx_strand_id
1 'polypeptide(L)'
;MRIAECLVGDETGVIIFTARNDQVDLMKEGSTVILRNAKIDMFKGSMRLAVDKWGRVEVTEAASFTVKEDNNLSLIEYELVNVVVE
;
A
#
# COMPACT_ATOMS: atom_id res chain seq x y z
N MET A 1 18.05 7.90 4.22
CA MET A 1 16.94 6.98 3.88
C MET A 1 15.77 7.85 3.43
N ARG A 2 15.34 7.74 2.17
CA ARG A 2 14.21 8.51 1.64
C ARG A 2 12.94 7.70 1.83
N ILE A 3 11.90 8.31 2.38
CA ILE A 3 10.60 7.69 2.59
C ILE A 3 9.56 8.65 2.06
N ALA A 4 8.55 8.13 1.38
CA ALA A 4 7.34 8.85 1.06
C ALA A 4 6.13 7.97 1.37
N GLU A 5 5.05 8.61 1.80
CA GLU A 5 3.73 7.98 1.87
C GLU A 5 2.99 8.32 0.59
N CYS A 6 2.48 7.30 -0.08
CA CYS A 6 1.75 7.43 -1.34
C CYS A 6 0.37 6.82 -1.15
N LEU A 7 -0.68 7.50 -1.60
CA LEU A 7 -2.01 6.88 -1.68
C LEU A 7 -2.07 6.02 -2.95
N VAL A 8 -2.33 4.73 -2.80
CA VAL A 8 -2.49 3.79 -3.92
C VAL A 8 -3.83 3.09 -3.78
N GLY A 9 -4.40 2.63 -4.89
CA GLY A 9 -5.66 1.89 -4.85
C GLY A 9 -6.03 1.24 -6.17
N ASP A 10 -7.08 0.44 -6.08
CA ASP A 10 -7.71 -0.30 -7.16
C ASP A 10 -9.24 -0.12 -7.10
N GLU A 11 -10.00 -0.92 -7.86
CA GLU A 11 -11.46 -0.90 -7.85
C GLU A 11 -12.10 -1.25 -6.48
N THR A 12 -11.32 -1.80 -5.54
CA THR A 12 -11.81 -2.26 -4.24
C THR A 12 -11.59 -1.24 -3.13
N GLY A 13 -10.54 -0.44 -3.22
CA GLY A 13 -10.25 0.58 -2.22
C GLY A 13 -8.89 1.25 -2.39
N VAL A 14 -8.53 2.06 -1.40
CA VAL A 14 -7.24 2.75 -1.31
C VAL A 14 -6.52 2.42 0.01
N ILE A 15 -5.20 2.43 -0.04
CA ILE A 15 -4.33 2.22 1.12
C ILE A 15 -3.07 3.09 1.00
N ILE A 16 -2.51 3.50 2.14
CA ILE A 16 -1.21 4.19 2.15
C ILE A 16 -0.11 3.16 1.91
N PHE A 17 0.66 3.39 0.85
CA PHE A 17 1.89 2.68 0.53
C PHE A 17 3.10 3.45 1.06
N THR A 18 4.00 2.75 1.76
CA THR A 18 5.27 3.32 2.23
C THR A 18 6.38 3.05 1.21
N ALA A 19 6.65 4.05 0.35
CA ALA A 19 7.73 3.99 -0.62
C ALA A 19 9.09 4.29 0.04
N ARG A 20 10.11 3.48 -0.27
CA ARG A 20 11.47 3.63 0.27
C ARG A 20 12.52 3.75 -0.83
N ASN A 21 13.49 4.64 -0.61
CA ASN A 21 14.64 4.88 -1.49
C ASN A 21 14.18 5.10 -2.95
N ASP A 22 14.63 4.28 -3.88
CA ASP A 22 14.35 4.39 -5.32
C ASP A 22 12.86 4.20 -5.65
N GLN A 23 12.09 3.53 -4.78
CA GLN A 23 10.64 3.42 -4.97
C GLN A 23 9.97 4.79 -4.97
N VAL A 24 10.53 5.78 -4.26
CA VAL A 24 9.95 7.13 -4.17
C VAL A 24 9.98 7.83 -5.54
N ASP A 25 10.93 7.49 -6.41
CA ASP A 25 10.99 8.05 -7.76
C ASP A 25 10.04 7.37 -8.74
N LEU A 26 9.62 6.14 -8.44
CA LEU A 26 8.63 5.38 -9.21
C LEU A 26 7.19 5.80 -8.87
N MET A 27 6.94 6.13 -7.60
CA MET A 27 5.60 6.47 -7.10
C MET A 27 5.25 7.93 -7.41
N LYS A 28 4.81 8.20 -8.64
CA LYS A 28 4.35 9.52 -9.09
C LYS A 28 2.83 9.58 -9.15
N GLU A 29 2.26 10.75 -8.85
CA GLU A 29 0.82 10.98 -8.99
C GLU A 29 0.35 10.66 -10.41
N GLY A 30 -0.81 10.00 -10.51
CA GLY A 30 -1.40 9.58 -11.79
C GLY A 30 -0.71 8.38 -12.47
N SER A 31 0.40 7.87 -11.95
CA SER A 31 1.03 6.65 -12.48
C SER A 31 0.31 5.40 -12.00
N THR A 32 0.24 4.38 -12.87
CA THR A 32 -0.22 3.05 -12.50
C THR A 32 0.99 2.16 -12.23
N VAL A 33 0.97 1.44 -11.12
CA VAL A 33 2.06 0.55 -10.70
C VAL A 33 1.54 -0.84 -10.33
N ILE A 34 2.37 -1.85 -10.54
CA ILE A 34 2.18 -3.22 -10.05
C ILE A 34 3.10 -3.43 -8.86
N LEU A 35 2.51 -3.72 -7.70
CA LEU A 35 3.24 -4.07 -6.48
C LEU A 35 3.24 -5.60 -6.34
N ARG A 36 4.40 -6.23 -6.51
CA ARG A 36 4.52 -7.70 -6.41
C ARG A 36 5.18 -8.09 -5.09
N ASN A 37 4.64 -9.14 -4.49
CA ASN A 37 5.06 -9.64 -3.18
C ASN A 37 5.08 -8.52 -2.12
N ALA A 38 4.05 -7.66 -2.18
CA ALA A 38 3.81 -6.64 -1.18
C ALA A 38 3.25 -7.29 0.09
N LYS A 39 3.42 -6.61 1.22
CA LYS A 39 2.94 -7.02 2.52
C LYS A 39 2.20 -5.90 3.21
N ILE A 40 1.36 -6.26 4.18
CA ILE A 40 0.75 -5.33 5.10
C ILE A 40 1.64 -5.19 6.32
N ASP A 41 2.02 -3.95 6.62
CA ASP A 41 2.65 -3.55 7.87
C ASP A 41 1.59 -2.85 8.73
N MET A 42 1.40 -3.32 9.97
CA MET A 42 0.54 -2.65 10.95
C MET A 42 1.31 -1.49 11.59
N PHE A 43 0.82 -0.27 11.43
CA PHE A 43 1.40 0.92 12.03
C PHE A 43 0.36 1.65 12.87
N LYS A 44 0.58 1.68 14.20
CA LYS A 44 -0.32 2.32 15.17
C LYS A 44 -1.79 1.88 15.02
N GLY A 45 -2.00 0.57 14.82
CA GLY A 45 -3.34 -0.01 14.63
C GLY A 45 -3.89 0.10 13.20
N SER A 46 -3.28 0.88 12.32
CA SER A 46 -3.73 1.03 10.94
C SER A 46 -2.86 0.26 9.95
N MET A 47 -3.47 -0.21 8.86
CA MET A 47 -2.73 -0.91 7.81
C MET A 47 -1.92 0.06 6.93
N ARG A 48 -0.72 -0.36 6.55
CA ARG A 48 0.12 0.26 5.53
C ARG A 48 0.63 -0.81 4.57
N LEU A 49 0.64 -0.51 3.28
CA LEU A 49 1.20 -1.39 2.26
C LEU A 49 2.71 -1.11 2.11
N ALA A 50 3.51 -2.15 2.00
CA ALA A 50 4.94 -2.03 1.79
C ALA A 50 5.47 -3.13 0.87
N VAL A 51 6.56 -2.83 0.17
CA VAL A 51 7.31 -3.80 -0.62
C VAL A 51 8.69 -3.95 0.00
N ASP A 52 9.05 -5.18 0.37
CA ASP A 52 10.35 -5.50 0.97
C ASP A 52 11.40 -5.89 -0.08
N LYS A 53 12.55 -6.42 0.36
CA LYS A 53 13.65 -6.83 -0.50
C LYS A 53 13.33 -7.98 -1.47
N TRP A 54 12.24 -8.72 -1.25
CA TRP A 54 11.81 -9.84 -2.09
C TRP A 54 10.67 -9.45 -3.03
N GLY A 55 10.09 -8.27 -2.86
CA GLY A 55 9.09 -7.72 -3.76
C GLY A 55 9.66 -6.70 -4.73
N ARG A 56 8.78 -6.21 -5.61
CA ARG A 56 9.14 -5.21 -6.62
C ARG A 56 7.98 -4.30 -6.95
N VAL A 57 8.33 -3.06 -7.31
CA VAL A 57 7.41 -2.03 -7.82
C VAL A 57 7.69 -1.88 -9.31
N GLU A 58 6.68 -2.11 -10.15
CA GLU A 58 6.79 -1.96 -11.61
C GLU A 58 5.84 -0.86 -12.06
N VAL A 59 6.34 0.10 -12.84
CA VAL A 59 5.45 1.05 -13.52
C VAL A 59 4.82 0.34 -14.72
N THR A 60 3.52 0.56 -14.94
CA THR A 60 2.78 -0.06 -16.03
C THR A 60 1.92 0.97 -16.77
N GLU A 61 1.23 0.51 -17.81
CA GLU A 61 0.26 1.31 -18.55
C GLU A 61 -0.93 1.69 -17.66
N ALA A 62 -1.72 2.67 -18.09
CA ALA A 62 -2.86 3.13 -17.34
C ALA A 62 -3.83 1.98 -17.04
N ALA A 63 -4.23 1.84 -15.77
CA ALA A 63 -5.26 0.92 -15.36
C ALA A 63 -6.59 1.20 -16.08
N SER A 64 -7.31 0.14 -16.47
CA SER A 64 -8.64 0.24 -17.08
C SER A 64 -9.78 0.41 -16.06
N PHE A 65 -9.47 0.38 -14.77
CA PHE A 65 -10.43 0.51 -13.68
C PHE A 65 -10.45 1.92 -13.08
N THR A 66 -11.56 2.25 -12.43
CA THR A 66 -11.68 3.45 -11.60
C THR A 66 -11.36 3.09 -10.17
N VAL A 67 -10.48 3.86 -9.54
CA VAL A 67 -10.08 3.64 -8.14
C VAL A 67 -11.26 3.95 -7.22
N LYS A 68 -11.49 3.07 -6.24
CA LYS A 68 -12.53 3.27 -5.22
C LYS A 68 -11.99 4.11 -4.05
N GLU A 69 -12.01 5.43 -4.25
CA GLU A 69 -11.41 6.40 -3.31
C GLU A 69 -12.16 6.54 -1.97
N ASP A 70 -13.43 6.15 -1.91
CA ASP A 70 -14.26 6.22 -0.70
C ASP A 70 -13.94 5.12 0.33
N ASN A 71 -13.23 4.06 -0.08
CA ASN A 71 -12.86 2.95 0.79
C ASN A 71 -11.37 2.97 1.16
N ASN A 72 -11.01 3.82 2.13
CA ASN A 72 -9.64 3.95 2.58
C ASN A 72 -9.31 3.03 3.77
N LEU A 73 -8.64 1.92 3.47
CA LEU A 73 -8.23 0.91 4.46
C LEU A 73 -7.20 1.43 5.47
N SER A 74 -6.50 2.50 5.12
CA SER A 74 -5.45 3.10 5.95
C SER A 74 -6.00 3.98 7.08
N LEU A 75 -7.30 4.28 7.04
CA LEU A 75 -8.06 4.99 8.08
C LEU A 75 -8.75 4.04 9.07
N ILE A 76 -8.76 2.74 8.78
CA ILE A 76 -9.36 1.74 9.66
C ILE A 76 -8.33 1.36 10.73
N GLU A 77 -8.74 1.47 11.98
CA GLU A 77 -7.96 1.01 13.14
C GLU A 77 -8.37 -0.42 13.53
N TYR A 78 -7.37 -1.26 13.73
CA TYR A 78 -7.52 -2.66 14.15
C TYR A 78 -6.86 -2.85 15.51
N GLU A 79 -7.52 -3.65 16.34
CA GLU A 79 -7.00 -4.11 17.61
C GLU A 79 -6.42 -5.52 17.47
N LEU A 80 -5.24 -5.75 18.05
CA LEU A 80 -4.63 -7.09 18.06
C LEU A 80 -5.39 -7.95 19.07
N VAL A 81 -6.14 -8.93 18.55
CA VAL A 81 -6.82 -9.94 19.37
C VAL A 81 -5.95 -11.19 19.44
N ASN A 82 -5.45 -11.50 20.64
CA ASN A 82 -4.73 -12.75 20.88
C ASN A 82 -5.74 -13.88 21.10
N VAL A 83 -5.78 -14.84 20.19
CA VAL A 83 -6.58 -16.06 20.39
C VAL A 83 -5.82 -16.95 21.35
N VAL A 84 -6.36 -17.09 22.57
CA VAL A 84 -5.88 -18.09 23.54
C VAL A 84 -6.51 -19.42 23.15
N VAL A 85 -5.71 -20.39 22.73
CA VAL A 85 -6.18 -21.76 22.50
C VAL A 85 -6.14 -22.47 23.85
N GLU A 86 -7.31 -22.87 24.36
CA GLU A 86 -7.42 -23.73 25.56
C GLU A 86 -6.89 -25.15 25.29
#